data_AF-A0A174ZMR2-F1
#
_entry.id   AF-A0A174ZMR2-F1
#
_cell.length_a   1.000
_cell.length_b   1.000
_cell.length_c   1.000
_cell.angle_alpha   90.00
_cell.angle_beta   90.00
_cell.angle_gamma   90.00
#
_symmetry.space_group_name_H-M   'P 1'
#
loop_
_entity.id
_entity.type
_entity.pdbx_description
1 polymer ?
#
loop_
_entity_poly.entity_id
_entity_poly.type
_entity_poly.pdbx_seq_one_letter_code
_entity_poly.pdbx_strand_id
1 'polypeptide(L)'
;MKQKIKINVLGSCISRVSLLDGVQSEHGIADDRLELGYFLDKQNIVAAMMPPAFTKEEVQAITVDELYDKSRLQSLKQTLNKETLNLLLESDADYLVMDFYDMGIMFLSYKNTCMATQANEFCRTNLFRKYQDKMYKWNLYELPIWIWYTYVDLFMEKIMTKYDSDHIILNRFRCNSYYLDLDGKVKYIPDGFRMAIQPNPKYNQNAYDLEKYFIEKYNPWVIDLSKYFMGDRNCWDNLNGAHFEKEFYRETFDQIKRIIFEKDAKRYYDEPDFFNKDRRGWSEDIERKFDVDAALCSDGVFYNLLNSGDILWLNILDKMNMYAPDNKRVIELVEWMNENNYE
;
A
#
# COMPACT_ATOMS: atom_id res chain seq x y z
N MET A 1 31.29 12.36 -6.64
CA MET A 1 30.02 11.64 -6.88
C MET A 1 28.89 12.56 -6.46
N LYS A 2 27.82 12.70 -7.25
CA LYS A 2 26.62 13.43 -6.77
C LYS A 2 26.02 12.62 -5.61
N GLN A 3 25.65 13.30 -4.52
CA GLN A 3 24.96 12.68 -3.40
C GLN A 3 23.62 12.14 -3.89
N LYS A 4 23.29 10.88 -3.56
CA LYS A 4 21.99 10.27 -3.86
C LYS A 4 20.93 10.86 -2.93
N ILE A 5 19.69 10.97 -3.43
CA ILE A 5 18.55 11.36 -2.59
C ILE A 5 18.08 10.11 -1.85
N LYS A 6 18.03 10.18 -0.52
CA LYS A 6 17.70 9.05 0.34
C LYS A 6 16.22 9.10 0.76
N ILE A 7 15.54 7.97 0.66
CA ILE A 7 14.10 7.84 0.90
C ILE A 7 13.86 6.83 2.02
N ASN A 8 13.17 7.26 3.07
CA ASN A 8 12.57 6.36 4.05
C ASN A 8 11.17 5.93 3.59
N VAL A 9 10.78 4.71 3.93
CA VAL A 9 9.44 4.17 3.69
C VAL A 9 8.83 3.73 5.02
N LEU A 10 7.66 4.29 5.36
CA LEU A 10 6.82 3.86 6.48
C LEU A 10 5.47 3.38 5.96
N GLY A 11 5.16 2.10 6.09
CA GLY A 11 3.89 1.57 5.59
C GLY A 11 4.04 0.14 5.10
N SER A 12 3.83 -0.11 3.82
CA SER A 12 3.74 -1.48 3.30
C SER A 12 4.74 -1.83 2.22
N CYS A 13 4.73 -3.12 1.86
CA CYS A 13 5.35 -3.62 0.64
C CYS A 13 4.84 -2.88 -0.61
N ILE A 14 3.67 -2.24 -0.59
CA ILE A 14 3.11 -1.55 -1.75
C ILE A 14 3.95 -0.33 -2.14
N SER A 15 4.22 0.54 -1.16
CA SER A 15 5.09 1.70 -1.36
C SER A 15 6.54 1.28 -1.64
N ARG A 16 7.01 0.21 -0.99
CA ARG A 16 8.36 -0.31 -1.22
C ARG A 16 8.55 -0.90 -2.63
N VAL A 17 7.61 -1.70 -3.12
CA VAL A 17 7.68 -2.34 -4.44
C VAL A 17 7.48 -1.31 -5.55
N SER A 18 6.77 -0.22 -5.28
CA SER A 18 6.76 0.96 -6.17
C SER A 18 8.20 1.47 -6.39
N LEU A 19 8.99 1.66 -5.32
CA LEU A 19 10.40 2.06 -5.47
C LEU A 19 11.29 1.03 -6.19
N LEU A 20 10.85 -0.23 -6.29
CA LEU A 20 11.50 -1.30 -7.06
C LEU A 20 10.92 -1.46 -8.45
N ASP A 21 10.10 -0.52 -8.90
CA ASP A 21 9.49 -0.53 -10.24
C ASP A 21 8.64 -1.79 -10.52
N GLY A 22 8.00 -2.31 -9.47
CA GLY A 22 7.19 -3.53 -9.55
C GLY A 22 7.99 -4.84 -9.51
N VAL A 23 9.32 -4.80 -9.42
CA VAL A 23 10.17 -6.00 -9.37
C VAL A 23 10.44 -6.41 -7.93
N GLN A 24 9.60 -7.31 -7.41
CA GLN A 24 9.57 -7.70 -5.99
C GLN A 24 10.86 -8.36 -5.48
N SER A 25 11.62 -9.01 -6.36
CA SER A 25 12.87 -9.70 -6.02
C SER A 25 14.06 -8.77 -5.85
N GLU A 26 13.94 -7.51 -6.26
CA GLU A 26 15.05 -6.55 -6.25
C GLU A 26 15.29 -5.92 -4.87
N HIS A 27 16.46 -5.32 -4.73
CA HIS A 27 16.90 -4.62 -3.53
C HIS A 27 17.18 -3.14 -3.82
N GLY A 28 17.07 -2.28 -2.80
CA GLY A 28 17.29 -0.83 -2.96
C GLY A 28 16.12 -0.11 -3.63
N ILE A 29 16.43 0.73 -4.62
CA ILE A 29 15.51 1.53 -5.44
C ILE A 29 15.95 1.39 -6.91
N ALA A 30 15.00 1.30 -7.83
CA ALA A 30 15.27 1.05 -9.26
C ALA A 30 15.96 2.22 -10.01
N ASP A 31 16.06 3.40 -9.41
CA ASP A 31 16.76 4.57 -9.98
C ASP A 31 18.06 4.84 -9.22
N ASP A 32 19.19 4.81 -9.93
CA ASP A 32 20.53 4.96 -9.35
C ASP A 32 20.79 6.30 -8.65
N ARG A 33 19.95 7.32 -8.92
CA ARG A 33 20.02 8.63 -8.25
C ARG A 33 19.38 8.61 -6.86
N LEU A 34 18.61 7.57 -6.55
CA LEU A 34 17.90 7.38 -5.29
C LEU A 34 18.56 6.29 -4.45
N GLU A 35 18.35 6.35 -3.14
CA GLU A 35 18.83 5.36 -2.17
C GLU A 35 17.72 5.05 -1.16
N LEU A 36 17.55 3.78 -0.82
CA LEU A 36 16.64 3.38 0.26
C LEU A 36 17.32 3.60 1.61
N GLY A 37 16.69 4.39 2.48
CA GLY A 37 17.01 4.46 3.90
C GLY A 37 16.36 3.30 4.66
N TYR A 38 15.49 3.63 5.61
CA TYR A 38 14.70 2.63 6.33
C TYR A 38 13.48 2.20 5.53
N PHE A 39 13.19 0.89 5.55
CA PHE A 39 11.88 0.34 5.21
C PHE A 39 11.24 -0.20 6.49
N LEU A 40 10.21 0.49 6.96
CA LEU A 40 9.52 0.23 8.22
C LEU A 40 8.11 -0.27 7.90
N ASP A 41 7.97 -1.57 7.69
CA ASP A 41 6.66 -2.20 7.46
C ASP A 41 6.05 -2.85 8.69
N LYS A 42 4.71 -2.86 8.75
CA LYS A 42 3.94 -3.40 9.88
C LYS A 42 4.26 -2.68 11.19
N GLN A 43 4.68 -1.43 11.08
CA GLN A 43 5.06 -0.51 12.16
C GLN A 43 3.95 0.53 12.37
N ASN A 44 2.79 0.04 12.83
CA ASN A 44 1.59 0.87 13.02
C ASN A 44 1.88 2.15 13.84
N ILE A 45 1.51 3.31 13.30
CA ILE A 45 1.79 4.64 13.86
C ILE A 45 1.25 4.79 15.28
N VAL A 46 -0.01 4.40 15.52
CA VAL A 46 -0.64 4.51 16.84
C VAL A 46 0.09 3.65 17.85
N ALA A 47 0.41 2.40 17.47
CA ALA A 47 1.17 1.51 18.33
C ALA A 47 2.59 2.05 18.60
N ALA A 48 3.25 2.66 17.62
CA ALA A 48 4.60 3.22 17.77
C ALA A 48 4.66 4.39 18.77
N MET A 49 3.54 5.12 18.94
CA MET A 49 3.46 6.25 19.87
C MET A 49 3.08 5.87 21.31
N MET A 50 2.75 4.60 21.56
CA MET A 50 2.48 4.09 22.91
C MET A 50 3.73 3.50 23.57
N PRO A 51 3.81 3.42 24.91
CA PRO A 51 4.97 2.84 25.59
C PRO A 51 5.19 1.35 25.25
N PRO A 52 6.43 0.83 25.36
CA PRO A 52 6.72 -0.58 25.12
C PRO A 52 6.00 -1.47 26.15
N ALA A 53 5.53 -2.64 25.69
CA ALA A 53 4.74 -3.56 26.51
C ALA A 53 5.61 -4.47 27.41
N PHE A 54 6.87 -4.64 27.03
CA PHE A 54 7.83 -5.58 27.60
C PHE A 54 9.14 -4.87 27.96
N THR A 55 9.94 -5.52 28.80
CA THR A 55 11.31 -5.06 29.09
C THR A 55 12.22 -5.28 27.88
N LYS A 56 13.33 -4.53 27.79
CA LYS A 56 14.31 -4.69 26.71
C LYS A 56 14.89 -6.12 26.72
N GLU A 57 15.11 -6.68 27.90
CA GLU A 57 15.64 -8.03 28.10
C GLU A 57 14.68 -9.08 27.53
N GLU A 58 13.38 -8.94 27.78
CA GLU A 58 12.36 -9.85 27.22
C GLU A 58 12.29 -9.77 25.70
N VAL A 59 12.35 -8.57 25.12
CA VAL A 59 12.36 -8.40 23.67
C VAL A 59 13.65 -8.98 23.06
N GLN A 60 14.79 -8.78 23.70
CA GLN A 60 16.07 -9.28 23.19
C GLN A 60 16.18 -10.80 23.24
N ALA A 61 15.49 -11.45 24.18
CA ALA A 61 15.44 -12.90 24.29
C ALA A 61 14.71 -13.59 23.12
N ILE A 62 13.93 -12.86 22.32
CA ILE A 62 13.30 -13.42 21.11
C ILE A 62 14.39 -13.80 20.10
N THR A 63 14.33 -15.03 19.62
CA THR A 63 15.29 -15.60 18.68
C THR A 63 14.68 -15.82 17.29
N VAL A 64 15.53 -15.87 16.26
CA VAL A 64 15.11 -16.04 14.86
C VAL A 64 14.35 -17.35 14.63
N ASP A 65 14.63 -18.39 15.42
CA ASP A 65 14.02 -19.71 15.27
C ASP A 65 12.58 -19.78 15.78
N GLU A 66 12.11 -18.74 16.47
CA GLU A 66 10.72 -18.62 16.90
C GLU A 66 9.80 -18.07 15.80
N LEU A 67 10.37 -17.51 14.73
CA LEU A 67 9.64 -16.81 13.67
C LEU A 67 9.38 -17.72 12.47
N TYR A 68 8.30 -17.44 11.74
CA TYR A 68 8.03 -18.06 10.46
C TYR A 68 8.88 -17.43 9.36
N ASP A 69 8.84 -16.09 9.24
CA ASP A 69 9.76 -15.33 8.41
C ASP A 69 10.95 -14.85 9.25
N LYS A 70 12.07 -15.58 9.12
CA LYS A 70 13.32 -15.31 9.85
C LYS A 70 13.87 -13.89 9.61
N SER A 71 13.58 -13.28 8.47
CA SER A 71 14.02 -11.92 8.15
C SER A 71 13.36 -10.85 9.04
N ARG A 72 12.25 -11.19 9.71
CA ARG A 72 11.44 -10.25 10.52
C ARG A 72 11.93 -10.06 11.95
N LEU A 73 12.98 -10.75 12.39
CA LEU A 73 13.42 -10.64 13.78
C LEU A 73 13.73 -9.19 14.17
N GLN A 74 14.47 -8.48 13.32
CA GLN A 74 14.85 -7.10 13.58
C GLN A 74 13.62 -6.17 13.61
N SER A 75 12.73 -6.27 12.62
CA SER A 75 11.53 -5.43 12.56
C SER A 75 10.57 -5.72 13.72
N LEU A 76 10.46 -6.98 14.15
CA LEU A 76 9.71 -7.37 15.34
C LEU A 76 10.27 -6.74 16.60
N LYS A 77 11.58 -6.83 16.83
CA LYS A 77 12.21 -6.20 18.00
C LYS A 77 12.01 -4.68 17.99
N GLN A 78 12.19 -4.03 16.84
CA GLN A 78 11.91 -2.60 16.66
C GLN A 78 10.46 -2.24 17.00
N THR A 79 9.50 -3.06 16.56
CA THR A 79 8.05 -2.85 16.84
C THR A 79 7.75 -2.93 18.33
N LEU A 80 8.30 -3.94 19.01
CA LEU A 80 8.06 -4.18 20.43
C LEU A 80 8.74 -3.12 21.31
N ASN A 81 9.91 -2.63 20.89
CA ASN A 81 10.66 -1.56 21.55
C ASN A 81 10.19 -0.15 21.19
N LYS A 82 9.27 0.01 20.22
CA LYS A 82 8.72 1.31 19.79
C LYS A 82 9.75 2.24 19.13
N GLU A 83 10.62 1.65 18.31
CA GLU A 83 11.77 2.37 17.73
C GLU A 83 11.44 3.17 16.46
N THR A 84 10.29 2.93 15.82
CA THR A 84 9.90 3.49 14.51
C THR A 84 10.11 5.00 14.39
N LEU A 85 9.60 5.77 15.35
CA LEU A 85 9.69 7.23 15.31
C LEU A 85 11.15 7.70 15.43
N ASN A 86 11.92 7.15 16.36
CA ASN A 86 13.31 7.55 16.55
C ASN A 86 14.17 7.22 15.33
N LEU A 87 13.97 6.03 14.73
CA LEU A 87 14.65 5.65 13.49
C LEU A 87 14.38 6.65 12.36
N LEU A 88 13.13 7.11 12.23
CA LEU A 88 12.77 8.13 11.23
C LEU A 88 13.40 9.48 11.53
N LEU A 89 13.43 9.91 12.80
CA LEU A 89 13.97 11.21 13.23
C LEU A 89 15.50 11.26 13.10
N GLU A 90 16.19 10.17 13.40
CA GLU A 90 17.65 10.06 13.36
C GLU A 90 18.21 9.74 11.95
N SER A 91 17.36 9.28 11.02
CA SER A 91 17.75 9.00 9.63
C SER A 91 18.35 10.23 8.94
N ASP A 92 19.23 10.07 7.96
CA ASP A 92 19.69 11.14 7.07
C ASP A 92 18.89 11.21 5.76
N ALA A 93 17.72 10.56 5.71
CA ALA A 93 16.84 10.59 4.54
C ALA A 93 16.27 11.98 4.25
N ASP A 94 16.15 12.29 2.95
CA ASP A 94 15.59 13.54 2.43
C ASP A 94 14.06 13.47 2.34
N TYR A 95 13.51 12.30 2.02
CA TYR A 95 12.07 12.09 1.84
C TYR A 95 11.53 10.96 2.71
N LEU A 96 10.26 11.08 3.09
CA LEU A 96 9.45 10.02 3.67
C LEU A 96 8.31 9.67 2.71
N VAL A 97 8.34 8.45 2.16
CA VAL A 97 7.19 7.85 1.47
C VAL A 97 6.40 7.06 2.50
N MET A 98 5.10 7.28 2.58
CA MET A 98 4.25 6.57 3.53
C MET A 98 2.89 6.16 2.98
N ASP A 99 2.33 5.11 3.58
CA ASP A 99 0.95 4.68 3.37
C ASP A 99 0.32 4.27 4.73
N PHE A 100 -1.00 4.11 4.76
CA PHE A 100 -1.73 3.69 5.97
C PHE A 100 -2.15 2.23 5.96
N TYR A 101 -1.46 1.36 5.21
CA TYR A 101 -1.72 -0.08 5.20
C TYR A 101 -1.71 -0.66 6.62
N ASP A 102 -0.70 -0.29 7.42
CA ASP A 102 -0.49 -0.83 8.76
C ASP A 102 -1.60 -0.48 9.75
N MET A 103 -2.41 0.52 9.45
CA MET A 103 -3.58 0.91 10.25
C MET A 103 -4.71 -0.10 10.14
N GLY A 104 -4.78 -0.84 9.02
CA GLY A 104 -5.73 -1.92 8.79
C GLY A 104 -5.28 -3.28 9.32
N ILE A 105 -4.08 -3.39 9.90
CA ILE A 105 -3.55 -4.64 10.46
C ILE A 105 -4.10 -4.85 11.88
N MET A 106 -4.34 -6.12 12.23
CA MET A 106 -4.70 -6.48 13.60
C MET A 106 -3.51 -6.26 14.57
N PHE A 107 -3.78 -5.61 15.69
CA PHE A 107 -2.83 -5.42 16.79
C PHE A 107 -3.26 -6.20 18.03
N LEU A 108 -2.31 -6.36 18.97
CA LEU A 108 -2.59 -6.86 20.32
C LEU A 108 -2.55 -5.72 21.31
N SER A 109 -3.53 -5.66 22.21
CA SER A 109 -3.44 -4.85 23.43
C SER A 109 -2.96 -5.71 24.59
N TYR A 110 -2.12 -5.12 25.43
CA TYR A 110 -1.61 -5.73 26.66
C TYR A 110 -1.30 -4.63 27.67
N LYS A 111 -1.78 -4.78 28.90
CA LYS A 111 -1.71 -3.74 29.94
C LYS A 111 -2.31 -2.41 29.42
N ASN A 112 -1.51 -1.35 29.36
CA ASN A 112 -1.88 0.00 28.96
C ASN A 112 -1.29 0.40 27.59
N THR A 113 -0.98 -0.56 26.72
CA THR A 113 -0.41 -0.30 25.39
C THR A 113 -0.96 -1.26 24.33
N CYS A 114 -0.71 -0.94 23.06
CA CYS A 114 -0.91 -1.84 21.94
C CYS A 114 0.39 -2.09 21.17
N MET A 115 0.44 -3.19 20.43
CA MET A 115 1.60 -3.56 19.60
C MET A 115 1.13 -4.19 18.30
N ALA A 116 1.74 -3.76 17.19
CA ALA A 116 1.61 -4.48 15.94
C ALA A 116 2.27 -5.86 16.09
N THR A 117 1.64 -6.90 15.55
CA THR A 117 2.12 -8.29 15.70
C THR A 117 3.14 -8.68 14.65
N GLN A 118 3.53 -7.74 13.77
CA GLN A 118 4.37 -7.98 12.59
C GLN A 118 3.83 -9.16 11.76
N ALA A 119 2.57 -9.06 11.30
CA ALA A 119 1.87 -10.13 10.59
C ALA A 119 1.88 -11.47 11.34
N ASN A 120 1.52 -11.44 12.63
CA ASN A 120 1.51 -12.58 13.56
C ASN A 120 2.87 -13.21 13.90
N GLU A 121 4.02 -12.66 13.48
CA GLU A 121 5.32 -13.17 13.90
C GLU A 121 5.44 -13.18 15.43
N PHE A 122 4.98 -12.10 16.10
CA PHE A 122 4.98 -12.05 17.56
C PHE A 122 4.20 -13.21 18.20
N CYS A 123 3.07 -13.59 17.61
CA CYS A 123 2.17 -14.62 18.12
C CYS A 123 2.79 -16.04 18.14
N ARG A 124 3.97 -16.22 17.52
CA ARG A 124 4.70 -17.50 17.50
C ARG A 124 5.73 -17.62 18.62
N THR A 125 6.13 -16.49 19.19
CA THR A 125 7.20 -16.38 20.20
C THR A 125 6.81 -16.97 21.56
N ASN A 126 7.81 -17.39 22.31
CA ASN A 126 7.66 -17.79 23.72
C ASN A 126 7.18 -16.62 24.59
N LEU A 127 7.58 -15.38 24.24
CA LEU A 127 7.12 -14.18 24.93
C LEU A 127 5.61 -13.99 24.80
N PHE A 128 5.04 -14.21 23.60
CA PHE A 128 3.59 -14.24 23.43
C PHE A 128 2.96 -15.36 24.26
N ARG A 129 3.47 -16.59 24.18
CA ARG A 129 2.90 -17.74 24.92
C ARG A 129 2.82 -17.51 26.44
N LYS A 130 3.81 -16.81 27.00
CA LYS A 130 3.89 -16.43 28.42
C LYS A 130 2.75 -15.51 28.87
N TYR A 131 2.20 -14.70 27.96
CA TYR A 131 1.25 -13.64 28.28
C TYR A 131 -0.04 -13.65 27.46
N GLN A 132 -0.23 -14.64 26.58
CA GLN A 132 -1.34 -14.69 25.61
C GLN A 132 -2.73 -14.64 26.27
N ASP A 133 -2.87 -15.15 27.49
CA ASP A 133 -4.11 -15.15 28.29
C ASP A 133 -4.54 -13.74 28.73
N LYS A 134 -3.63 -12.77 28.64
CA LYS A 134 -3.82 -11.38 29.06
C LYS A 134 -3.85 -10.41 27.87
N MET A 135 -3.82 -10.93 26.66
CA MET A 135 -3.76 -10.15 25.42
C MET A 135 -5.08 -10.18 24.68
N TYR A 136 -5.44 -9.06 24.08
CA TYR A 136 -6.66 -8.93 23.29
C TYR A 136 -6.34 -8.47 21.88
N LYS A 137 -7.06 -9.03 20.92
CA LYS A 137 -6.91 -8.74 19.48
C LYS A 137 -7.89 -7.65 19.08
N TRP A 138 -7.39 -6.66 18.34
CA TRP A 138 -8.18 -5.51 17.89
C TRP A 138 -7.73 -5.04 16.52
N ASN A 139 -8.59 -4.29 15.84
CA ASN A 139 -8.26 -3.49 14.68
C ASN A 139 -8.58 -2.02 14.98
N LEU A 140 -7.72 -1.08 14.58
CA LEU A 140 -7.93 0.34 14.93
C LEU A 140 -9.16 0.92 14.25
N TYR A 141 -9.47 0.45 13.04
CA TYR A 141 -10.65 0.88 12.30
C TYR A 141 -11.98 0.37 12.88
N GLU A 142 -11.94 -0.56 13.84
CA GLU A 142 -13.12 -0.97 14.61
C GLU A 142 -13.33 -0.12 15.87
N LEU A 143 -12.37 0.75 16.20
CA LEU A 143 -12.46 1.67 17.33
C LEU A 143 -12.90 3.07 16.85
N PRO A 144 -13.69 3.80 17.65
CA PRO A 144 -13.98 5.20 17.38
C PRO A 144 -12.71 6.03 17.14
N ILE A 145 -12.69 6.82 16.07
CA ILE A 145 -11.50 7.55 15.60
C ILE A 145 -10.87 8.46 16.66
N TRP A 146 -11.67 9.07 17.54
CA TRP A 146 -11.21 9.97 18.60
C TRP A 146 -10.32 9.27 19.65
N ILE A 147 -10.31 7.94 19.69
CA ILE A 147 -9.44 7.15 20.56
C ILE A 147 -7.99 7.17 20.06
N TRP A 148 -7.78 7.29 18.76
CA TRP A 148 -6.46 7.04 18.17
C TRP A 148 -5.93 8.10 17.20
N TYR A 149 -6.78 8.97 16.64
CA TYR A 149 -6.34 10.08 15.77
C TYR A 149 -5.31 10.98 16.46
N THR A 150 -5.43 11.21 17.77
CA THR A 150 -4.46 11.98 18.56
C THR A 150 -3.05 11.38 18.49
N TYR A 151 -2.90 10.05 18.39
CA TYR A 151 -1.58 9.44 18.25
C TYR A 151 -1.00 9.63 16.85
N VAL A 152 -1.83 9.67 15.80
CA VAL A 152 -1.38 10.07 14.45
C VAL A 152 -0.90 11.52 14.47
N ASP A 153 -1.63 12.39 15.15
CA ASP A 153 -1.23 13.80 15.30
C ASP A 153 0.09 13.97 16.06
N LEU A 154 0.24 13.31 17.20
CA LEU A 154 1.47 13.36 18.00
C LEU A 154 2.66 12.78 17.23
N PHE A 155 2.44 11.76 16.40
CA PHE A 155 3.47 11.22 15.52
C PHE A 155 3.87 12.27 14.48
N MET A 156 2.90 12.85 13.78
CA MET A 156 3.15 13.83 12.73
C MET A 156 3.76 15.12 13.25
N GLU A 157 3.35 15.62 14.41
CA GLU A 157 3.98 16.78 15.07
C GLU A 157 5.49 16.59 15.18
N LYS A 158 5.95 15.37 15.49
CA LYS A 158 7.37 15.05 15.59
C LYS A 158 8.01 14.84 14.21
N ILE A 159 7.36 14.10 13.32
CA ILE A 159 7.86 13.87 11.95
C ILE A 159 8.07 15.19 11.19
N MET A 160 7.15 16.14 11.35
CA MET A 160 7.19 17.45 10.70
C MET A 160 8.35 18.33 11.17
N THR A 161 9.01 18.00 12.29
CA THR A 161 10.27 18.66 12.69
C THR A 161 11.46 18.28 11.80
N LYS A 162 11.31 17.20 11.01
CA LYS A 162 12.33 16.64 10.13
C LYS A 162 11.92 16.66 8.67
N TYR A 163 10.74 16.14 8.35
CA TYR A 163 10.19 16.11 7.00
C TYR A 163 9.02 17.09 6.98
N ASP A 164 9.22 18.26 6.37
CA ASP A 164 8.10 19.16 6.12
C ASP A 164 7.14 18.57 5.07
N SER A 165 6.06 19.30 4.76
CA SER A 165 5.06 18.87 3.78
C SER A 165 5.63 18.58 2.38
N ASP A 166 6.77 19.18 2.03
CA ASP A 166 7.40 19.04 0.71
C ASP A 166 8.27 17.80 0.62
N HIS A 167 8.54 17.16 1.76
CA HIS A 167 9.37 15.97 1.90
C HIS A 167 8.58 14.73 2.34
N ILE A 168 7.25 14.82 2.41
CA ILE A 168 6.34 13.70 2.69
C ILE A 168 5.54 13.37 1.43
N ILE A 169 5.58 12.11 1.03
CA ILE A 169 4.80 11.56 -0.08
C ILE A 169 3.85 10.50 0.49
N LEU A 170 2.56 10.77 0.46
CA LEU A 170 1.50 9.81 0.78
C LEU A 170 1.13 9.02 -0.46
N ASN A 171 1.40 7.71 -0.44
CA ASN A 171 0.87 6.76 -1.41
C ASN A 171 -0.43 6.17 -0.85
N ARG A 172 -1.57 6.60 -1.40
CA ARG A 172 -2.88 6.18 -0.89
C ARG A 172 -3.13 4.71 -1.16
N PHE A 173 -3.61 4.01 -0.14
CA PHE A 173 -3.79 2.57 -0.17
C PHE A 173 -5.27 2.18 -0.05
N ARG A 174 -5.75 1.42 -1.03
CA ARG A 174 -7.06 0.76 -1.03
C ARG A 174 -6.86 -0.75 -1.14
N CYS A 175 -7.41 -1.55 -0.22
CA CYS A 175 -7.45 -2.99 -0.44
C CYS A 175 -8.29 -3.32 -1.69
N ASN A 176 -7.72 -4.09 -2.61
CA ASN A 176 -8.43 -4.51 -3.82
C ASN A 176 -9.47 -5.58 -3.52
N SER A 177 -10.57 -5.52 -4.28
CA SER A 177 -11.67 -6.49 -4.24
C SER A 177 -11.62 -7.47 -5.41
N TYR A 178 -10.87 -7.13 -6.45
CA TYR A 178 -10.78 -7.87 -7.71
C TYR A 178 -9.33 -8.24 -8.00
N TYR A 179 -9.15 -9.29 -8.79
CA TYR A 179 -7.86 -9.68 -9.32
C TYR A 179 -7.98 -10.23 -10.74
N LEU A 180 -6.92 -10.07 -11.53
CA LEU A 180 -6.71 -10.76 -12.80
C LEU A 180 -6.16 -12.17 -12.54
N ASP A 181 -6.84 -13.19 -13.05
CA ASP A 181 -6.39 -14.58 -12.95
C ASP A 181 -5.48 -15.01 -14.12
N LEU A 182 -4.97 -16.23 -14.03
CA LEU A 182 -4.04 -16.79 -15.03
C LEU A 182 -4.70 -17.09 -16.39
N ASP A 183 -6.03 -17.13 -16.45
CA ASP A 183 -6.80 -17.32 -17.67
C ASP A 183 -7.17 -15.97 -18.32
N GLY A 184 -6.74 -14.86 -17.73
CA GLY A 184 -7.04 -13.49 -18.20
C GLY A 184 -8.40 -12.98 -17.75
N LYS A 185 -9.09 -13.66 -16.83
CA LYS A 185 -10.40 -13.25 -16.33
C LYS A 185 -10.25 -12.43 -15.06
N VAL A 186 -11.01 -11.36 -14.96
CA VAL A 186 -11.12 -10.58 -13.73
C VAL A 186 -12.15 -11.21 -12.81
N LYS A 187 -11.77 -11.50 -11.58
CA LYS A 187 -12.59 -12.18 -10.58
C LYS A 187 -12.58 -11.42 -9.27
N TYR A 188 -13.66 -11.55 -8.52
CA TYR A 188 -13.68 -11.10 -7.12
C TYR A 188 -12.75 -11.97 -6.29
N ILE A 189 -12.00 -11.36 -5.36
CA ILE A 189 -11.12 -12.07 -4.43
C ILE A 189 -11.96 -12.86 -3.42
N PRO A 190 -11.88 -14.19 -3.40
CA PRO A 190 -12.64 -14.99 -2.45
C PRO A 190 -12.26 -14.69 -1.00
N ASP A 191 -13.23 -14.73 -0.09
CA ASP A 191 -13.01 -14.45 1.34
C ASP A 191 -11.98 -15.38 1.99
N GLY A 192 -11.83 -16.61 1.49
CA GLY A 192 -10.82 -17.56 1.97
C GLY A 192 -9.37 -17.11 1.75
N PHE A 193 -9.12 -16.19 0.83
CA PHE A 193 -7.79 -15.60 0.64
C PHE A 193 -7.56 -14.36 1.52
N ARG A 194 -8.62 -13.80 2.12
CA ARG A 194 -8.54 -12.63 2.99
C ARG A 194 -8.18 -13.06 4.41
N MET A 195 -6.96 -12.77 4.82
CA MET A 195 -6.53 -13.04 6.18
C MET A 195 -7.06 -11.97 7.13
N ALA A 196 -7.77 -12.34 8.19
CA ALA A 196 -8.29 -11.41 9.20
C ALA A 196 -7.21 -10.57 9.91
N ILE A 197 -5.94 -10.96 9.78
CA ILE A 197 -4.79 -10.28 10.40
C ILE A 197 -4.23 -9.16 9.51
N GLN A 198 -4.60 -9.16 8.23
CA GLN A 198 -4.14 -8.21 7.22
C GLN A 198 -5.24 -7.17 6.96
N PRO A 199 -4.90 -6.05 6.30
CA PRO A 199 -5.90 -5.09 5.84
C PRO A 199 -6.94 -5.76 4.95
N ASN A 200 -8.17 -5.26 5.02
CA ASN A 200 -9.33 -5.87 4.40
C ASN A 200 -10.18 -4.79 3.72
N PRO A 201 -10.80 -5.08 2.55
CA PRO A 201 -11.67 -4.12 1.84
C PRO A 201 -12.78 -3.52 2.71
N LYS A 202 -13.26 -4.22 3.74
CA LYS A 202 -14.26 -3.68 4.68
C LYS A 202 -13.80 -2.40 5.40
N TYR A 203 -12.49 -2.15 5.48
CA TYR A 203 -11.91 -0.97 6.10
C TYR A 203 -11.48 0.11 5.10
N ASN A 204 -11.73 -0.06 3.80
CA ASN A 204 -11.32 0.92 2.78
C ASN A 204 -11.89 2.32 3.06
N GLN A 205 -13.14 2.40 3.54
CA GLN A 205 -13.72 3.70 3.90
C GLN A 205 -12.98 4.34 5.09
N ASN A 206 -12.64 3.56 6.12
CA ASN A 206 -11.90 4.06 7.27
C ASN A 206 -10.49 4.54 6.88
N ALA A 207 -9.82 3.81 5.98
CA ALA A 207 -8.53 4.22 5.43
C ALA A 207 -8.65 5.52 4.63
N TYR A 208 -9.67 5.62 3.76
CA TYR A 208 -9.97 6.83 3.00
C TYR A 208 -10.21 8.04 3.91
N ASP A 209 -10.99 7.88 4.98
CA ASP A 209 -11.32 8.96 5.91
C ASP A 209 -10.07 9.43 6.70
N LEU A 210 -9.18 8.49 7.07
CA LEU A 210 -7.89 8.82 7.69
C LEU A 210 -6.98 9.57 6.71
N GLU A 211 -6.85 9.07 5.48
CA GLU A 211 -6.05 9.71 4.44
C GLU A 211 -6.55 11.12 4.15
N LYS A 212 -7.87 11.32 4.01
CA LYS A 212 -8.47 12.64 3.80
C LYS A 212 -8.12 13.59 4.94
N TYR A 213 -8.31 13.14 6.19
CA TYR A 213 -7.93 13.92 7.37
C TYR A 213 -6.44 14.30 7.36
N PHE A 214 -5.57 13.34 7.04
CA PHE A 214 -4.13 13.55 6.97
C PHE A 214 -3.76 14.56 5.89
N ILE A 215 -4.35 14.44 4.70
CA ILE A 215 -4.10 15.32 3.56
C ILE A 215 -4.53 16.75 3.90
N GLU A 216 -5.73 16.94 4.44
CA GLU A 216 -6.26 18.25 4.82
C GLU A 216 -5.39 18.94 5.88
N LYS A 217 -4.81 18.17 6.80
CA LYS A 217 -4.06 18.72 7.95
C LYS A 217 -2.57 18.93 7.67
N TYR A 218 -1.92 18.03 6.94
CA TYR A 218 -0.46 18.01 6.77
C TYR A 218 0.00 18.35 5.35
N ASN A 219 -0.92 18.41 4.38
CA ASN A 219 -0.66 18.81 2.99
C ASN A 219 0.56 18.12 2.34
N PRO A 220 0.70 16.79 2.43
CA PRO A 220 1.79 16.06 1.79
C PRO A 220 1.64 16.10 0.25
N TRP A 221 2.63 15.62 -0.48
CA TRP A 221 2.39 15.13 -1.84
C TRP A 221 1.52 13.87 -1.78
N VAL A 222 0.56 13.72 -2.70
CA VAL A 222 -0.38 12.60 -2.70
C VAL A 222 -0.34 11.86 -4.04
N ILE A 223 -0.22 10.55 -3.99
CA ILE A 223 -0.41 9.64 -5.12
C ILE A 223 -1.65 8.79 -4.81
N ASP A 224 -2.70 8.92 -5.62
CA ASP A 224 -4.01 8.29 -5.44
C ASP A 224 -4.38 7.42 -6.64
N LEU A 225 -3.51 6.45 -6.93
CA LEU A 225 -3.67 5.57 -8.08
C LEU A 225 -4.30 4.22 -7.73
N SER A 226 -4.20 3.75 -6.48
CA SER A 226 -4.60 2.38 -6.10
C SER A 226 -6.07 2.06 -6.39
N LYS A 227 -6.96 3.06 -6.45
CA LYS A 227 -8.37 2.90 -6.80
C LYS A 227 -8.61 2.40 -8.23
N TYR A 228 -7.68 2.63 -9.15
CA TYR A 228 -7.76 2.22 -10.55
C TYR A 228 -7.22 0.82 -10.81
N PHE A 229 -6.46 0.23 -9.89
CA PHE A 229 -5.78 -1.05 -10.14
C PHE A 229 -6.39 -2.20 -9.34
N MET A 230 -6.20 -3.42 -9.86
CA MET A 230 -6.63 -4.65 -9.21
C MET A 230 -5.43 -5.52 -8.83
N GLY A 231 -5.67 -6.62 -8.12
CA GLY A 231 -4.63 -7.62 -7.90
C GLY A 231 -4.28 -8.37 -9.19
N ASP A 232 -3.10 -8.97 -9.25
CA ASP A 232 -2.67 -9.78 -10.42
C ASP A 232 -2.04 -11.09 -9.96
N ARG A 233 -2.68 -12.21 -10.30
CA ARG A 233 -2.19 -13.55 -9.97
C ARG A 233 -0.97 -13.94 -10.79
N ASN A 234 -0.69 -13.27 -11.91
CA ASN A 234 0.54 -13.47 -12.68
C ASN A 234 1.76 -12.89 -11.94
N CYS A 235 1.54 -11.90 -11.07
CA CYS A 235 2.60 -11.21 -10.33
C CYS A 235 2.70 -11.66 -8.87
N TRP A 236 1.61 -12.18 -8.28
CA TRP A 236 1.52 -12.45 -6.85
C TRP A 236 0.91 -13.81 -6.54
N ASP A 237 1.61 -14.60 -5.73
CA ASP A 237 1.13 -15.90 -5.26
C ASP A 237 0.07 -15.78 -4.14
N ASN A 238 -0.07 -14.60 -3.53
CA ASN A 238 -0.97 -14.35 -2.40
C ASN A 238 -2.06 -13.29 -2.71
N LEU A 239 -3.27 -13.77 -3.00
CA LEU A 239 -4.43 -12.92 -3.32
C LEU A 239 -5.14 -12.38 -2.06
N ASN A 240 -4.42 -11.68 -1.20
CA ASN A 240 -4.96 -11.18 0.08
C ASN A 240 -5.66 -9.82 -0.01
N GLY A 241 -5.72 -9.20 -1.19
CA GLY A 241 -6.30 -7.88 -1.38
C GLY A 241 -5.34 -6.71 -1.15
N ALA A 242 -4.05 -6.95 -0.92
CA ALA A 242 -3.06 -5.90 -0.69
C ALA A 242 -2.32 -5.48 -1.97
N HIS A 243 -1.95 -6.45 -2.80
CA HIS A 243 -1.04 -6.23 -3.92
C HIS A 243 -1.77 -5.94 -5.22
N PHE A 244 -1.14 -5.18 -6.09
CA PHE A 244 -1.69 -4.73 -7.37
C PHE A 244 -0.93 -5.30 -8.57
N GLU A 245 -1.46 -5.03 -9.76
CA GLU A 245 -0.79 -5.16 -11.05
C GLU A 245 0.56 -4.43 -11.08
N LYS A 246 1.48 -4.88 -11.95
CA LYS A 246 2.82 -4.28 -12.06
C LYS A 246 2.78 -2.82 -12.53
N GLU A 247 1.78 -2.51 -13.35
CA GLU A 247 1.44 -1.20 -13.90
C GLU A 247 1.32 -0.15 -12.78
N PHE A 248 0.54 -0.46 -11.74
CA PHE A 248 0.38 0.39 -10.56
C PHE A 248 1.72 0.81 -9.93
N TYR A 249 2.63 -0.15 -9.73
CA TYR A 249 3.93 0.11 -9.09
C TYR A 249 4.84 0.97 -9.96
N ARG A 250 4.84 0.73 -11.28
CA ARG A 250 5.57 1.53 -12.27
C ARG A 250 5.08 2.97 -12.29
N GLU A 251 3.78 3.17 -12.37
CA GLU A 251 3.17 4.51 -12.43
C GLU A 251 3.37 5.26 -11.12
N THR A 252 3.18 4.59 -9.98
CA THR A 252 3.47 5.17 -8.65
C THR A 252 4.92 5.61 -8.56
N PHE A 253 5.86 4.82 -9.07
CA PHE A 253 7.28 5.19 -9.07
C PHE A 253 7.57 6.39 -9.97
N ASP A 254 6.92 6.48 -11.13
CA ASP A 254 7.05 7.63 -12.01
C ASP A 254 6.54 8.90 -11.34
N GLN A 255 5.44 8.85 -10.58
CA GLN A 255 4.99 10.00 -9.77
C GLN A 255 5.98 10.36 -8.65
N ILE A 256 6.55 9.37 -7.94
CA ILE A 256 7.58 9.63 -6.92
C ILE A 256 8.79 10.36 -7.54
N LYS A 257 9.25 9.92 -8.73
CA LYS A 257 10.35 10.59 -9.44
C LYS A 257 9.98 12.01 -9.86
N ARG A 258 8.77 12.25 -10.36
CA ARG A 258 8.30 13.59 -10.73
C ARG A 258 8.30 14.54 -9.52
N ILE A 259 7.76 14.09 -8.39
CA ILE A 259 7.75 14.85 -7.13
C ILE A 259 9.18 15.24 -6.71
N ILE A 260 10.12 14.28 -6.75
CA ILE A 260 11.49 14.48 -6.27
C ILE A 260 12.31 15.35 -7.24
N PHE A 261 12.21 15.12 -8.55
CA PHE A 261 13.12 15.69 -9.55
C PHE A 261 12.55 16.85 -10.35
N GLU A 262 11.24 16.88 -10.60
CA GLU A 262 10.61 17.83 -11.53
C GLU A 262 9.86 18.95 -10.80
N LYS A 263 9.43 18.70 -9.56
CA LYS A 263 8.76 19.66 -8.66
C LYS A 263 7.71 20.52 -9.40
N ASP A 264 6.60 19.89 -9.77
CA ASP A 264 5.45 20.63 -10.31
C ASP A 264 4.61 21.27 -9.17
N ALA A 265 3.59 22.05 -9.52
CA ALA A 265 2.69 22.66 -8.54
C ALA A 265 1.53 21.74 -8.08
N LYS A 266 1.38 20.56 -8.70
CA LYS A 266 0.26 19.62 -8.48
C LYS A 266 0.57 18.74 -7.27
N ARG A 267 -0.07 19.03 -6.12
CA ARG A 267 0.12 18.25 -4.88
C ARG A 267 -0.56 16.87 -4.88
N TYR A 268 -1.40 16.59 -5.87
CA TYR A 268 -2.29 15.45 -5.89
C TYR A 268 -2.25 14.77 -7.26
N TYR A 269 -1.77 13.54 -7.34
CA TYR A 269 -1.66 12.75 -8.57
C TYR A 269 -2.65 11.60 -8.55
N ASP A 270 -3.71 11.69 -9.35
CA ASP A 270 -4.81 10.72 -9.39
C ASP A 270 -5.28 10.37 -10.80
N GLU A 271 -4.44 10.64 -11.78
CA GLU A 271 -4.67 10.31 -13.18
C GLU A 271 -3.73 9.15 -13.55
N PRO A 272 -4.24 7.95 -13.84
CA PRO A 272 -3.42 6.86 -14.37
C PRO A 272 -3.02 7.16 -15.82
N ASP A 273 -1.96 6.53 -16.33
CA ASP A 273 -1.51 6.72 -17.71
C ASP A 273 -2.29 5.91 -18.76
N PHE A 274 -3.53 5.55 -18.43
CA PHE A 274 -4.42 4.77 -19.30
C PHE A 274 -4.57 5.41 -20.69
N PHE A 275 -4.75 4.57 -21.69
CA PHE A 275 -4.86 4.90 -23.11
C PHE A 275 -3.60 5.53 -23.74
N ASN A 276 -2.51 5.72 -22.99
CA ASN A 276 -1.23 6.14 -23.53
C ASN A 276 -0.45 4.95 -24.12
N LYS A 277 -0.33 4.91 -25.45
CA LYS A 277 0.41 3.85 -26.17
C LYS A 277 1.93 3.90 -25.94
N ASP A 278 2.44 5.05 -25.52
CA ASP A 278 3.86 5.26 -25.21
C ASP A 278 4.16 5.01 -23.72
N ARG A 279 3.18 4.51 -22.94
CA ARG A 279 3.40 4.24 -21.52
C ARG A 279 4.43 3.15 -21.29
N ARG A 280 5.12 3.26 -20.16
CA ARG A 280 6.27 2.43 -19.84
C ARG A 280 5.86 1.00 -19.53
N GLY A 281 6.43 0.06 -20.28
CA GLY A 281 6.18 -1.37 -20.14
C GLY A 281 4.92 -1.88 -20.83
N TRP A 282 4.31 -1.07 -21.72
CA TRP A 282 3.23 -1.50 -22.62
C TRP A 282 3.50 -2.84 -23.32
N SER A 283 4.72 -3.05 -23.80
CA SER A 283 5.12 -4.30 -24.48
C SER A 283 5.12 -5.51 -23.55
N GLU A 284 5.44 -5.34 -22.26
CA GLU A 284 5.35 -6.41 -21.26
C GLU A 284 3.88 -6.70 -20.91
N ASP A 285 3.06 -5.65 -20.83
CA ASP A 285 1.67 -5.78 -20.43
C ASP A 285 0.84 -6.54 -21.48
N ILE A 286 1.04 -6.22 -22.76
CA ILE A 286 0.30 -6.87 -23.86
C ILE A 286 0.65 -8.37 -24.03
N GLU A 287 1.76 -8.84 -23.48
CA GLU A 287 2.12 -10.26 -23.47
C GLU A 287 1.27 -11.08 -22.46
N ARG A 288 0.63 -10.42 -21.49
CA ARG A 288 -0.25 -11.06 -20.52
C ARG A 288 -1.58 -11.45 -21.16
N LYS A 289 -2.32 -12.36 -20.52
CA LYS A 289 -3.67 -12.73 -20.98
C LYS A 289 -4.71 -11.79 -20.42
N PHE A 290 -5.67 -11.42 -21.26
CA PHE A 290 -6.88 -10.72 -20.85
C PHE A 290 -8.06 -11.18 -21.70
N ASP A 291 -9.11 -11.68 -21.05
CA ASP A 291 -10.31 -12.22 -21.70
C ASP A 291 -11.31 -11.09 -21.96
N VAL A 292 -11.17 -10.45 -23.13
CA VAL A 292 -12.01 -9.33 -23.57
C VAL A 292 -13.49 -9.72 -23.64
N ASP A 293 -13.80 -10.92 -24.11
CA ASP A 293 -15.19 -11.37 -24.26
C ASP A 293 -15.85 -11.62 -22.90
N ALA A 294 -15.12 -12.18 -21.93
CA ALA A 294 -15.60 -12.32 -20.56
C ALA A 294 -15.79 -10.97 -19.87
N ALA A 295 -14.93 -9.97 -20.15
CA ALA A 295 -15.09 -8.63 -19.62
C ALA A 295 -16.33 -7.92 -20.19
N LEU A 296 -16.60 -8.11 -21.49
CA LEU A 296 -17.68 -7.47 -22.24
C LEU A 296 -19.04 -8.18 -22.19
N CYS A 297 -19.18 -9.39 -21.63
CA CYS A 297 -20.51 -10.01 -21.57
C CYS A 297 -21.48 -9.14 -20.73
N SER A 298 -22.80 -9.26 -20.93
CA SER A 298 -23.77 -8.35 -20.27
C SER A 298 -23.70 -8.37 -18.75
N ASP A 299 -23.37 -9.53 -18.19
CA ASP A 299 -23.14 -9.74 -16.75
C ASP A 299 -21.64 -9.71 -16.40
N GLY A 300 -20.82 -9.22 -17.33
CA GLY A 300 -19.38 -9.15 -17.27
C GLY A 300 -18.88 -8.08 -16.31
N VAL A 301 -17.61 -8.21 -15.96
CA VAL A 301 -16.99 -7.34 -14.92
C VAL A 301 -17.07 -5.87 -15.29
N PHE A 302 -16.95 -5.51 -16.58
CA PHE A 302 -16.96 -4.12 -17.03
C PHE A 302 -18.28 -3.43 -16.68
N TYR A 303 -19.41 -3.99 -17.12
CA TYR A 303 -20.73 -3.39 -16.87
C TYR A 303 -21.10 -3.43 -15.38
N ASN A 304 -20.69 -4.47 -14.64
CA ASN A 304 -20.92 -4.53 -13.20
C ASN A 304 -20.18 -3.40 -12.45
N LEU A 305 -18.92 -3.12 -12.81
CA LEU A 305 -18.15 -2.03 -12.23
C LEU A 305 -18.73 -0.67 -12.64
N LEU A 306 -19.05 -0.48 -13.92
CA LEU A 306 -19.65 0.75 -14.43
C LEU A 306 -20.98 1.07 -13.73
N ASN A 307 -21.88 0.09 -13.62
CA ASN A 307 -23.20 0.25 -13.00
C ASN A 307 -23.13 0.48 -11.48
N SER A 308 -22.10 -0.03 -10.81
CA SER A 308 -21.88 0.19 -9.37
C SER A 308 -21.10 1.47 -9.06
N GLY A 309 -20.55 2.13 -10.09
CA GLY A 309 -19.71 3.32 -9.93
C GLY A 309 -18.30 3.02 -9.41
N ASP A 310 -17.81 1.77 -9.47
CA ASP A 310 -16.44 1.46 -9.08
C ASP A 310 -15.47 1.81 -10.21
N ILE A 311 -14.63 2.81 -9.97
CA ILE A 311 -13.71 3.42 -10.95
C ILE A 311 -12.73 2.44 -11.60
N LEU A 312 -12.56 1.24 -11.04
CA LEU A 312 -11.81 0.14 -11.65
C LEU A 312 -12.29 -0.18 -13.09
N TRP A 313 -13.53 0.18 -13.46
CA TRP A 313 -14.01 0.03 -14.84
C TRP A 313 -13.09 0.70 -15.88
N LEU A 314 -12.40 1.79 -15.53
CA LEU A 314 -11.46 2.48 -16.42
C LEU A 314 -10.26 1.61 -16.79
N ASN A 315 -9.70 0.87 -15.83
CA ASN A 315 -8.61 -0.08 -16.08
C ASN A 315 -9.09 -1.24 -16.95
N ILE A 316 -10.30 -1.74 -16.70
CA ILE A 316 -10.90 -2.78 -17.55
C ILE A 316 -11.05 -2.27 -18.99
N LEU A 317 -11.50 -1.03 -19.19
CA LEU A 317 -11.62 -0.43 -20.52
C LEU A 317 -10.27 -0.22 -21.20
N ASP A 318 -9.29 0.29 -20.46
CA ASP A 318 -7.92 0.45 -20.94
C ASP A 318 -7.33 -0.88 -21.43
N LYS A 319 -7.47 -1.95 -20.63
CA LYS A 319 -7.04 -3.29 -21.04
C LYS A 319 -7.81 -3.77 -22.26
N MET A 320 -9.13 -3.65 -22.31
CA MET A 320 -9.89 -4.03 -23.51
C MET A 320 -9.39 -3.31 -24.76
N ASN A 321 -9.13 -2.00 -24.67
CA ASN A 321 -8.58 -1.20 -25.75
C ASN A 321 -7.14 -1.61 -26.13
N MET A 322 -6.33 -2.02 -25.16
CA MET A 322 -4.97 -2.53 -25.40
C MET A 322 -4.95 -3.91 -26.07
N TYR A 323 -5.78 -4.85 -25.60
CA TYR A 323 -5.76 -6.26 -26.06
C TYR A 323 -6.63 -6.51 -27.29
N ALA A 324 -7.64 -5.68 -27.55
CA ALA A 324 -8.52 -5.81 -28.70
C ALA A 324 -8.88 -4.44 -29.30
N PRO A 325 -7.89 -3.67 -29.78
CA PRO A 325 -8.10 -2.32 -30.29
C PRO A 325 -9.03 -2.26 -31.50
N ASP A 326 -9.11 -3.35 -32.29
CA ASP A 326 -9.98 -3.45 -33.48
C ASP A 326 -11.37 -4.04 -33.17
N ASN A 327 -11.66 -4.37 -31.90
CA ASN A 327 -12.96 -4.90 -31.52
C ASN A 327 -14.00 -3.77 -31.54
N LYS A 328 -14.99 -3.90 -32.43
CA LYS A 328 -16.04 -2.89 -32.63
C LYS A 328 -16.73 -2.45 -31.33
N ARG A 329 -17.00 -3.37 -30.41
CA ARG A 329 -17.66 -3.06 -29.12
C ARG A 329 -16.75 -2.24 -28.21
N VAL A 330 -15.44 -2.48 -28.25
CA VAL A 330 -14.45 -1.75 -27.47
C VAL A 330 -14.31 -0.32 -28.02
N ILE A 331 -14.24 -0.17 -29.35
CA ILE A 331 -14.20 1.13 -30.01
C ILE A 331 -15.42 1.97 -29.62
N GLU A 332 -16.63 1.40 -29.73
CA GLU A 332 -17.88 2.07 -29.36
C GLU A 332 -17.89 2.51 -27.88
N LEU A 333 -17.31 1.72 -26.97
CA LEU A 333 -17.21 2.08 -25.55
C LEU A 333 -16.20 3.20 -25.29
N VAL A 334 -15.07 3.21 -25.97
CA VAL A 334 -14.06 4.29 -25.86
C VAL A 334 -14.62 5.59 -26.45
N GLU A 335 -15.33 5.53 -27.57
CA GLU A 335 -16.04 6.69 -28.14
C GLU A 335 -17.11 7.21 -27.17
N TRP A 336 -17.95 6.32 -26.61
CA TRP A 336 -18.94 6.68 -25.61
C TRP A 336 -18.33 7.35 -24.37
N MET A 337 -17.18 6.85 -23.88
CA MET A 337 -16.46 7.43 -22.76
C MET A 337 -16.05 8.88 -23.05
N ASN A 338 -15.45 9.12 -24.21
CA ASN A 338 -15.00 10.45 -24.64
C ASN A 338 -16.17 11.42 -24.82
N GLU A 339 -17.30 10.97 -25.36
CA GLU A 339 -18.51 11.81 -25.53
C GLU A 339 -19.15 12.22 -24.21
N ASN A 340 -18.97 11.43 -23.15
CA ASN A 340 -19.57 11.68 -21.84
C ASN A 340 -18.61 12.41 -20.87
N ASN A 341 -17.50 12.96 -21.37
CA ASN A 341 -16.48 13.68 -20.59
C ASN A 341 -15.94 12.87 -19.40
N TYR A 342 -15.79 11.56 -19.57
CA TYR A 342 -14.90 10.78 -18.71
C TYR A 342 -13.48 10.97 -19.25
N GLU A 343 -12.96 12.20 -19.14
CA GLU A 343 -11.56 12.53 -19.47
C GLU A 343 -10.61 12.00 -18.40
#